data_AF-A0A1H0MI42-F1
#
_entry.id   AF-A0A1H0MI42-F1
#
_cell.length_a   1.000
_cell.length_b   1.000
_cell.length_c   1.000
_cell.angle_alpha   90.00
_cell.angle_beta   90.00
_cell.angle_gamma   90.00
#
_symmetry.space_group_name_H-M   'P 1'
#
loop_
_entity.id
_entity.type
_entity.pdbx_description
1 polymer ?
#
loop_
_entity_poly.entity_id
_entity_poly.type
_entity_poly.pdbx_seq_one_letter_code
_entity_poly.pdbx_strand_id
1 'polypeptide(L)' 'MKVAEIEYKRKHVIDQLHQLGIKDTDGLEYHELVRKLAIARASEVDVTCDSNKWF' A
#
# COMPACT_ATOMS: atom_id res chain seq x y z
N MET A 1 9.95 -19.99 -2.25
CA MET A 1 10.51 -18.63 -2.14
C MET A 1 11.40 -18.60 -0.90
N LYS A 2 12.60 -18.03 -1.01
CA LYS A 2 13.54 -17.92 0.13
C LYS A 2 12.95 -16.94 1.13
N VAL A 3 12.97 -17.25 2.43
CA VAL A 3 12.40 -16.42 3.53
C VAL A 3 12.78 -14.94 3.40
N ALA A 4 14.02 -14.67 2.99
CA ALA A 4 14.54 -13.32 2.73
C ALA A 4 13.72 -12.50 1.70
N GLU A 5 13.11 -13.15 0.70
CA GLU A 5 12.32 -12.48 -0.33
C GLU A 5 10.96 -12.01 0.23
N ILE A 6 10.38 -12.76 1.16
CA ILE A 6 9.10 -12.42 1.82
C ILE A 6 9.30 -11.27 2.78
N GLU A 7 10.39 -11.30 3.57
CA GLU A 7 10.74 -10.22 4.49
C GLU A 7 11.04 -8.91 3.74
N TYR A 8 11.77 -8.99 2.62
CA TYR A 8 12.04 -7.85 1.76
C TYR A 8 10.75 -7.20 1.24
N LYS A 9 9.84 -8.01 0.70
CA LYS A 9 8.54 -7.52 0.19
C LYS A 9 7.71 -6.88 1.30
N ARG A 10 7.66 -7.49 2.48
CA ARG A 10 6.94 -6.95 3.64
C ARG A 10 7.49 -5.59 4.04
N LYS A 11 8.81 -5.47 4.20
CA LYS A 11 9.46 -4.21 4.53
C LYS A 11 9.18 -3.14 3.47
N HIS A 12 9.27 -3.50 2.19
CA HIS A 12 8.99 -2.57 1.10
C HIS A 12 7.57 -1.98 1.17
N VAL A 13 6.55 -2.81 1.45
CA VAL A 13 5.17 -2.34 1.59
C VAL A 13 5.01 -1.43 2.83
N ILE A 14 5.67 -1.76 3.95
CA ILE A 14 5.67 -0.93 5.16
C ILE A 14 6.27 0.45 4.86
N ASP A 15 7.42 0.49 4.19
CA ASP A 15 8.08 1.75 3.83
C ASP A 15 7.15 2.62 2.95
N GLN A 16 6.43 2.00 2.00
CA GLN A 16 5.45 2.71 1.17
C GLN A 16 4.27 3.25 1.98
N LEU A 17 3.73 2.48 2.94
CA LEU A 17 2.66 2.94 3.83
C LEU A 17 3.13 4.10 4.72
N HIS A 18 4.36 4.04 5.23
CA HIS A 18 4.94 5.11 6.05
C HIS A 18 5.14 6.40 5.25
N GLN A 19 5.53 6.30 3.97
CA GLN A 19 5.60 7.45 3.06
C GLN A 19 4.23 8.12 2.85
N LEU A 20 3.14 7.35 2.92
CA LEU A 20 1.76 7.83 2.87
C LEU A 20 1.25 8.33 4.24
N GLY A 21 2.09 8.34 5.28
CA GLY A 21 1.70 8.73 6.64
C GLY A 21 0.97 7.65 7.44
N ILE A 22 0.79 6.46 6.87
CA ILE A 22 0.10 5.32 7.52
C ILE A 22 1.14 4.53 8.31
N LYS A 23 1.15 4.70 9.63
CA LYS A 23 2.12 4.07 10.54
C LYS A 23 1.59 2.85 11.29
N ASP A 24 0.31 2.51 11.14
CA ASP A 24 -0.33 1.38 11.84
C ASP A 24 -0.02 0.03 11.17
N THR A 25 1.26 -0.22 10.91
CA THR A 25 1.74 -1.39 10.18
C THR A 25 2.19 -2.54 11.08
N ASP A 26 2.31 -2.30 12.39
CA ASP A 26 2.82 -3.27 13.35
C ASP A 26 1.79 -4.37 13.62
N GLY A 27 2.26 -5.62 13.63
CA GLY A 27 1.41 -6.80 13.87
C GLY A 27 0.53 -7.22 12.68
N LEU A 28 0.48 -6.45 11.60
CA LEU A 28 -0.31 -6.80 10.41
C LEU A 28 0.36 -7.85 9.54
N GLU A 29 -0.43 -8.77 9.03
CA GLU A 29 -0.01 -9.75 8.04
C GLU A 29 0.28 -9.09 6.68
N TYR A 30 1.14 -9.72 5.88
CA TYR A 30 1.57 -9.16 4.59
C TYR A 30 0.40 -8.78 3.67
N HIS A 31 -0.63 -9.63 3.62
CA HIS A 31 -1.81 -9.38 2.78
C HIS A 31 -2.63 -8.17 3.26
N GLU A 32 -2.65 -7.89 4.56
CA GLU A 32 -3.34 -6.72 5.15
C GLU A 32 -2.60 -5.43 4.82
N LEU A 33 -1.27 -5.46 4.89
CA LEU A 33 -0.41 -4.35 4.47
C LEU A 33 -0.63 -4.00 3.00
N VAL A 34 -0.68 -5.02 2.12
CA VAL A 34 -0.98 -4.83 0.70
C VAL A 34 -2.38 -4.23 0.49
N ARG A 35 -3.39 -4.73 1.22
CA ARG A 35 -4.76 -4.20 1.13
C ARG A 35 -4.84 -2.73 1.55
N LYS A 36 -4.17 -2.36 2.65
CA LYS A 36 -4.08 -0.97 3.10
C LYS A 36 -3.42 -0.08 2.07
N LEU A 37 -2.31 -0.55 1.48
CA LEU A 37 -1.59 0.20 0.47
C LEU A 37 -2.48 0.44 -0.77
N ALA A 38 -3.22 -0.56 -1.22
CA ALA A 38 -4.14 -0.43 -2.34
C ALA A 38 -5.25 0.60 -2.07
N ILE A 39 -5.85 0.57 -0.87
CA ILE A 39 -6.88 1.55 -0.47
C ILE A 39 -6.29 2.96 -0.42
N ALA A 40 -5.10 3.12 0.18
CA ALA A 40 -4.43 4.40 0.28
C ALA A 40 -4.16 5.00 -1.11
N ARG A 41 -3.62 4.19 -2.03
CA ARG A 41 -3.37 4.61 -3.43
C ARG A 41 -4.66 4.92 -4.19
N ALA A 42 -5.70 4.11 -4.03
CA ALA A 42 -7.00 4.40 -4.63
C ALA A 42 -7.60 5.72 -4.11
N SER A 43 -7.32 6.07 -2.86
CA SER A 43 -7.76 7.34 -2.26
C SER A 43 -6.92 8.54 -2.71
N GLU A 44 -5.67 8.33 -3.14
CA GLU A 44 -4.84 9.36 -3.78
C GLU A 44 -5.26 9.65 -5.23
N VAL A 45 -5.97 8.74 -5.89
CA VAL A 45 -6.49 8.97 -7.24
C VAL A 45 -7.59 10.03 -7.13
N ASP A 46 -7.22 11.25 -7.47
CA ASP A 46 -8.14 12.38 -7.55
C ASP A 46 -9.16 12.12 -8.67
N VAL A 47 -10.39 11.79 -8.26
CA VAL A 47 -11.52 11.53 -9.17
C VAL A 47 -11.93 12.82 -9.91
N THR A 48 -11.38 13.98 -9.53
CA THR A 48 -11.68 15.26 -10.18
C THR A 48 -10.85 15.53 -11.45
N CYS A 49 -9.88 14.67 -11.79
CA CYS A 49 -9.15 14.81 -13.05
C CYS A 49 -10.09 14.45 -14.23
N ASP A 50 -10.35 15.42 -15.09
CA ASP A 50 -11.33 15.37 -16.20
C ASP A 50 -11.06 14.24 -17.24
N SER A 51 -9.90 13.60 -17.16
CA SER A 51 -9.49 12.40 -17.91
C SER A 51 -10.05 11.08 -17.35
N ASN A 52 -10.61 11.05 -16.14
CA ASN A 52 -11.21 9.86 -15.52
C ASN A 52 -12.70 9.63 -15.88
N LYS A 53 -13.25 10.37 -16.84
CA LYS A 53 -14.67 10.31 -17.28
C LYS A 53 -15.18 8.95 -17.79
N TRP A 54 -14.37 7.90 -17.82
CA TRP A 54 -14.72 6.57 -18.31
C TRP A 54 -15.03 5.55 -17.20
N PHE A 55 -14.97 5.96 -15.93
CA PHE A 55 -15.45 5.18 -14.78
C PHE A 55 -16.73 5.79 -14.19
#